data_AF-J4I8X5-F1
#
_entry.id   AF-J4I8X5-F1
#
_cell.length_a   1.000
_cell.length_b   1.000
_cell.length_c   1.000
_cell.angle_alpha   90.00
_cell.angle_beta   90.00
_cell.angle_gamma   90.00
#
_symmetry.space_group_name_H-M   'P 1'
#
loop_
_entity.id
_entity.type
_entity.pdbx_description
1 polymer ?
#
loop_
_entity_poly.entity_id
_entity_poly.type
_entity_poly.pdbx_seq_one_letter_code
_entity_poly.pdbx_strand_id
1 'polypeptide(L)'
;MRKQSVTTLLDITRANNIAIMLSRIKLSLPEIRTALLVIDDSKLSVDDLRAIGRQLPTAEEVTRLKDFGEISKLAKADQYFYQIMTIPRLSERLECMLYRRKLELEIEEIRPELNIVRNASHELRSSTRFKKVLQAVLAVGNALNGSTFRGGARGFQLEALTKMKETKTAKGGSDCPTLLHYLARVFLRSDPSLITFIEDMPHLEAAARVSIQTTTSTVTSMADGLKQVITEISVLQKTGLAPPDNFIVVMQPFVRNMSSSVDALKNMANALENELRSLLAFYGENTDAQDAPKPEDFFGLILSFSSSLQKAGLEVHDAEARLNPLKVGIKVEEAPFPSTEGESTIKQTADSQLLLSPPRSHSRATGTSVGRGDLDQAIRSMRTGQRRARAPNRPLSKIFVDGARTSRIIE
;
A
#
# COMPACT_ATOMS: atom_id res chain seq x y z
N MET A 1 17.12 57.45 23.45
CA MET A 1 15.84 56.71 23.39
C MET A 1 15.77 55.78 24.60
N ARG A 2 14.83 55.99 25.53
CA ARG A 2 14.64 55.07 26.67
C ARG A 2 14.11 53.74 26.12
N LYS A 3 14.75 52.62 26.44
CA LYS A 3 14.21 51.26 26.17
C LYS A 3 12.83 51.19 26.84
N GLN A 4 11.75 51.06 26.06
CA GLN A 4 10.44 50.71 26.62
C GLN A 4 10.60 49.39 27.37
N SER A 5 10.24 49.37 28.65
CA SER A 5 10.21 48.15 29.45
C SER A 5 9.10 47.25 28.91
N VAL A 6 9.48 46.19 28.21
CA VAL A 6 8.55 45.16 27.73
C VAL A 6 8.20 44.24 28.89
N THR A 7 6.92 44.10 29.21
CA THR A 7 6.42 43.23 30.27
C THR A 7 5.97 41.90 29.68
N THR A 8 6.33 40.78 30.30
CA THR A 8 5.83 39.44 29.94
C THR A 8 4.98 38.91 31.09
N LEU A 9 3.79 38.41 30.81
CA LEU A 9 2.88 37.80 31.79
C LEU A 9 2.88 36.26 31.69
N LEU A 10 3.19 35.76 30.50
CA LEU A 10 3.45 34.35 30.26
C LEU A 10 4.76 33.92 30.90
N ASP A 11 4.82 32.66 31.35
CA ASP A 11 6.08 32.07 31.77
C ASP A 11 7.03 31.93 30.57
N ILE A 12 8.32 31.83 30.88
CA ILE A 12 9.40 31.81 29.90
C ILE A 12 9.22 30.67 28.88
N THR A 13 8.75 29.50 29.32
CA THR A 13 8.59 28.33 28.45
C THR A 13 7.43 28.54 27.47
N ARG A 14 6.27 29.01 27.95
CA ARG A 14 5.13 29.38 27.10
C ARG A 14 5.52 30.46 26.10
N ALA A 15 6.14 31.56 26.56
CA ALA A 15 6.55 32.66 25.71
C ALA A 15 7.52 32.22 24.60
N ASN A 16 8.50 31.37 24.93
CA ASN A 16 9.45 30.82 23.96
C ASN A 16 8.76 29.92 22.92
N ASN A 17 7.85 29.04 23.35
CA ASN A 17 7.11 28.16 22.43
C ASN A 17 6.26 28.96 21.43
N ILE A 18 5.61 30.02 21.89
CA ILE A 18 4.83 30.93 21.04
C ILE A 18 5.77 31.69 20.09
N ALA A 19 6.90 32.21 20.58
CA ALA A 19 7.86 32.91 19.74
C ALA A 19 8.40 32.01 18.61
N ILE A 20 8.70 30.74 18.91
CA ILE A 20 9.11 29.75 17.91
C ILE A 20 8.00 29.53 16.88
N MET A 21 6.76 29.32 17.32
CA MET A 21 5.61 29.17 16.42
C MET A 21 5.44 30.39 15.50
N LEU A 22 5.45 31.61 16.06
CA LEU A 22 5.30 32.85 15.30
C LEU A 22 6.42 33.06 14.28
N SER A 23 7.65 32.63 14.60
CA SER A 23 8.79 32.70 13.67
C SER A 23 8.60 31.83 12.41
N ARG A 24 7.78 30.77 12.52
CA ARG A 24 7.44 29.88 11.39
C ARG A 24 6.30 30.43 10.54
N ILE A 25 5.23 30.92 11.18
CA ILE A 25 4.03 31.45 10.49
C ILE A 25 4.36 32.71 9.67
N LYS A 26 5.31 33.55 10.13
CA LYS A 26 5.79 34.76 9.42
C LYS A 26 4.70 35.78 9.02
N LEU A 27 3.58 35.78 9.74
CA LEU A 27 2.51 36.78 9.63
C LEU A 27 2.55 37.74 10.83
N SER A 28 2.01 38.94 10.65
CA SER A 28 1.74 39.82 11.79
C SER A 28 0.60 39.26 12.65
N LEU A 29 0.56 39.63 13.94
CA LEU A 29 -0.45 39.11 14.86
C LEU A 29 -1.90 39.42 14.42
N PRO A 30 -2.20 40.64 13.91
CA PRO A 30 -3.52 40.93 13.35
C PRO A 30 -3.85 40.13 12.09
N GLU A 31 -2.85 39.84 11.24
CA GLU A 31 -3.05 38.99 10.06
C GLU A 31 -3.37 37.55 10.43
N ILE A 32 -2.73 36.99 11.46
CA ILE A 32 -3.05 35.65 11.97
C ILE A 32 -4.51 35.62 12.46
N ARG A 33 -4.91 36.60 13.29
CA ARG A 33 -6.28 36.72 13.78
C ARG A 33 -7.28 36.81 12.62
N THR A 34 -6.99 37.65 11.64
CA THR A 34 -7.87 37.85 10.48
C THR A 34 -7.96 36.56 9.66
N ALA A 35 -6.84 35.89 9.38
CA ALA A 35 -6.79 34.63 8.64
C ALA A 35 -7.62 33.53 9.32
N LEU A 36 -7.64 33.47 10.65
CA LEU A 36 -8.50 32.55 11.40
C LEU A 36 -10.00 32.92 11.33
N LEU A 37 -10.33 34.21 11.38
CA LEU A 37 -11.72 34.68 11.29
C LEU A 37 -12.31 34.46 9.89
N VAL A 38 -11.52 34.72 8.84
CA VAL A 38 -11.99 34.56 7.45
C VAL A 38 -11.76 33.15 6.87
N ILE A 39 -11.08 32.26 7.60
CA ILE A 39 -10.65 30.95 7.13
C ILE A 39 -9.80 31.07 5.85
N ASP A 40 -8.72 31.84 5.92
CA ASP A 40 -7.83 32.06 4.77
C ASP A 40 -6.83 30.92 4.60
N ASP A 41 -7.17 30.08 3.62
CA ASP A 41 -6.42 28.88 3.29
C ASP A 41 -5.04 29.12 2.67
N SER A 42 -4.80 30.33 2.16
CA SER A 42 -3.53 30.71 1.53
C SER A 42 -2.49 31.20 2.54
N LYS A 43 -2.94 31.63 3.72
CA LYS A 43 -2.10 32.24 4.75
C LYS A 43 -1.69 31.29 5.86
N LEU A 44 -2.57 30.35 6.23
CA LEU A 44 -2.30 29.39 7.31
C LEU A 44 -2.32 27.98 6.75
N SER A 45 -1.17 27.30 6.86
CA SER A 45 -1.05 25.89 6.51
C SER A 45 -1.69 25.00 7.57
N VAL A 46 -1.89 23.72 7.25
CA VAL A 46 -2.40 22.72 8.21
C VAL A 46 -1.48 22.61 9.43
N ASP A 47 -0.17 22.71 9.26
CA ASP A 47 0.79 22.67 10.36
C ASP A 47 0.74 23.93 11.23
N ASP A 48 0.46 25.09 10.63
CA ASP A 48 0.24 26.33 11.39
C ASP A 48 -1.01 26.21 12.25
N LEU A 49 -2.12 25.70 11.71
CA LEU A 49 -3.36 25.47 12.47
C LEU A 49 -3.15 24.52 13.64
N ARG A 50 -2.40 23.42 13.43
CA ARG A 50 -2.03 22.48 14.51
C ARG A 50 -1.14 23.15 15.56
N ALA A 51 -0.17 23.95 15.13
CA ALA A 51 0.72 24.66 16.04
C ALA A 51 -0.06 25.67 16.90
N ILE A 52 -0.97 26.43 16.29
CA ILE A 52 -1.88 27.36 16.98
C ILE A 52 -2.75 26.59 17.99
N GLY A 53 -3.33 25.45 17.60
CA GLY A 53 -4.14 24.63 18.50
C GLY A 53 -3.39 24.09 19.73
N ARG A 54 -2.08 23.85 19.62
CA ARG A 54 -1.22 23.46 20.76
C ARG A 54 -0.85 24.64 21.66
N GLN A 55 -1.04 25.87 21.19
CA GLN A 55 -0.67 27.11 21.87
C GLN A 55 -1.90 28.00 22.08
N LEU A 56 -2.99 27.41 22.59
CA LEU A 56 -4.18 28.15 23.00
C LEU A 56 -3.99 28.73 24.42
N PRO A 57 -4.51 29.95 24.67
CA PRO A 57 -4.43 30.57 25.99
C PRO A 57 -5.33 29.83 26.99
N THR A 58 -4.84 29.65 28.22
CA THR A 58 -5.64 29.10 29.33
C THR A 58 -6.60 30.15 29.88
N ALA A 59 -7.64 29.72 30.62
CA ALA A 59 -8.59 30.64 31.24
C ALA A 59 -7.91 31.66 32.18
N GLU A 60 -6.89 31.22 32.92
CA GLU A 60 -6.10 32.08 33.81
C GLU A 60 -5.26 33.11 33.04
N GLU A 61 -4.65 32.70 31.92
CA GLU A 61 -3.89 33.59 31.04
C GLU A 61 -4.81 34.63 30.39
N VAL A 62 -6.00 34.23 29.94
CA VAL A 62 -7.00 35.16 29.38
C VAL A 62 -7.40 36.23 30.40
N THR A 63 -7.67 35.83 31.65
CA THR A 63 -8.01 36.78 32.72
C THR A 63 -6.86 37.74 33.01
N ARG A 64 -5.64 37.22 33.19
CA ARG A 64 -4.45 38.05 33.43
C ARG A 64 -4.19 39.05 32.30
N LEU A 65 -4.39 38.65 31.05
CA LEU A 65 -4.21 39.51 29.89
C LEU A 65 -5.29 40.59 29.77
N LYS A 66 -6.53 40.31 30.19
CA LYS A 66 -7.61 41.31 30.23
C LYS A 66 -7.36 42.40 31.25
N ASP A 67 -6.77 42.05 32.39
CA ASP A 67 -6.55 42.97 33.52
C ASP A 67 -5.34 43.91 33.30
N PHE A 68 -4.45 43.60 32.37
CA PHE A 68 -3.17 44.32 32.19
C PHE A 68 -3.29 45.73 31.59
N GLY A 69 -4.43 46.09 30.99
CA GLY A 69 -4.75 47.44 30.50
C GLY A 69 -3.98 47.91 29.24
N GLU A 70 -2.64 47.91 29.26
CA GLU A 70 -1.82 48.54 28.22
C GLU A 70 -1.03 47.51 27.37
N ILE A 71 -1.70 47.01 26.33
CA ILE A 71 -1.24 45.86 25.52
C ILE A 71 0.07 46.17 24.75
N SER A 72 0.31 47.42 24.38
CA SER A 72 1.51 47.82 23.61
C SER A 72 2.82 47.62 24.38
N LYS A 73 2.74 47.53 25.72
CA LYS A 73 3.90 47.27 26.59
C LYS A 73 4.18 45.78 26.79
N LEU A 74 3.29 44.90 26.33
CA LEU A 74 3.45 43.46 26.49
C LEU A 74 4.47 42.90 25.50
N ALA A 75 5.09 41.77 25.84
CA ALA A 75 5.93 41.03 24.91
C ALA A 75 5.10 40.45 23.75
N LYS A 76 5.78 40.15 22.64
CA LYS A 76 5.10 39.71 21.40
C LYS A 76 4.22 38.46 21.61
N ALA A 77 4.63 37.56 22.50
CA ALA A 77 3.88 36.34 22.82
C ALA A 77 2.56 36.65 23.57
N ASP A 78 2.60 37.54 24.56
CA ASP A 78 1.41 38.02 25.27
C ASP A 78 0.48 38.81 24.34
N GLN A 79 1.03 39.68 23.48
CA GLN A 79 0.26 40.40 22.46
C GLN A 79 -0.43 39.44 21.48
N TYR A 80 0.20 38.32 21.14
CA TYR A 80 -0.40 37.29 20.30
C TYR A 80 -1.62 36.66 20.96
N PHE A 81 -1.50 36.25 22.23
CA PHE A 81 -2.64 35.73 22.98
C PHE A 81 -3.77 36.74 23.10
N TYR A 82 -3.46 38.02 23.30
CA TYR A 82 -4.45 39.08 23.30
C TYR A 82 -5.24 39.16 21.97
N GLN A 83 -4.58 38.93 20.82
CA GLN A 83 -5.25 38.89 19.53
C GLN A 83 -6.18 37.67 19.39
N ILE A 84 -5.67 36.48 19.69
CA ILE A 84 -6.40 35.23 19.42
C ILE A 84 -7.52 34.94 20.44
N MET A 85 -7.41 35.43 21.68
CA MET A 85 -8.47 35.25 22.70
C MET A 85 -9.78 35.98 22.37
N THR A 86 -9.73 36.93 21.43
CA THR A 86 -10.94 37.63 20.93
C THR A 86 -11.74 36.80 19.94
N ILE A 87 -11.17 35.70 19.42
CA ILE A 87 -11.84 34.83 18.46
C ILE A 87 -12.76 33.88 19.24
N PRO A 88 -14.08 33.90 18.97
CA PRO A 88 -15.01 33.01 19.65
C PRO A 88 -14.72 31.55 19.25
N ARG A 89 -14.74 30.67 20.25
CA ARG A 89 -14.61 29.21 20.06
C ARG A 89 -13.42 28.80 19.19
N LEU A 90 -12.26 29.41 19.45
CA LEU A 90 -11.07 29.21 18.63
C LEU A 90 -10.63 27.74 18.57
N SER A 91 -10.75 26.98 19.67
CA SER A 91 -10.37 25.57 19.68
C SER A 91 -11.21 24.76 18.69
N GLU A 92 -12.53 24.87 18.78
CA GLU A 92 -13.48 24.15 17.93
C GLU A 92 -13.39 24.62 16.48
N ARG A 93 -13.17 25.92 16.26
CA ARG A 93 -12.91 26.48 14.93
C ARG A 93 -11.69 25.84 14.28
N LEU A 94 -10.57 25.73 15.00
CA LEU A 94 -9.35 25.11 14.49
C LEU A 94 -9.57 23.63 14.14
N GLU A 95 -10.29 22.90 14.99
CA GLU A 95 -10.66 21.50 14.72
C GLU A 95 -11.50 21.37 13.44
N CYS A 96 -12.50 22.24 13.27
CA CYS A 96 -13.32 22.27 12.05
C CYS A 96 -12.50 22.63 10.81
N MET A 97 -11.58 23.60 10.92
CA MET A 97 -10.67 23.99 9.83
C MET A 97 -9.76 22.83 9.43
N LEU A 98 -9.15 22.15 10.40
CA LEU A 98 -8.30 20.98 10.15
C LEU A 98 -9.10 19.84 9.52
N TYR A 99 -10.30 19.57 10.02
CA TYR A 99 -11.20 18.57 9.45
C TYR A 99 -11.54 18.87 7.98
N ARG A 100 -11.90 20.12 7.66
CA ARG A 100 -12.19 20.53 6.28
C ARG A 100 -11.02 20.29 5.34
N ARG A 101 -9.79 20.49 5.82
CA ARG A 101 -8.57 20.33 5.00
C ARG A 101 -8.19 18.88 4.71
N LYS A 102 -8.61 17.94 5.55
CA LYS A 102 -8.22 16.52 5.41
C LYS A 102 -9.32 15.62 4.82
N LEU A 103 -10.58 16.02 4.95
CA LEU A 103 -11.72 15.13 4.65
C LEU A 103 -11.69 14.56 3.23
N GLU A 104 -11.43 15.38 2.21
CA GLU A 104 -11.48 14.93 0.81
C GLU A 104 -10.41 13.87 0.53
N LEU A 105 -9.18 14.07 1.03
CA LEU A 105 -8.11 13.08 0.93
C LEU A 105 -8.45 11.79 1.70
N GLU A 106 -8.98 11.90 2.92
CA GLU A 106 -9.41 10.73 3.70
C GLU A 106 -10.51 9.94 2.97
N ILE A 107 -11.42 10.61 2.25
CA ILE A 107 -12.44 9.97 1.41
C ILE A 107 -11.80 9.22 0.23
N GLU A 108 -10.85 9.84 -0.44
CA GLU A 108 -10.15 9.26 -1.59
C GLU A 108 -9.29 8.05 -1.21
N GLU A 109 -8.71 8.06 -0.01
CA GLU A 109 -7.91 6.95 0.52
C GLU A 109 -8.78 5.78 0.99
N ILE A 110 -9.88 6.05 1.71
CA ILE A 110 -10.67 4.99 2.35
C ILE A 110 -11.63 4.28 1.38
N ARG A 111 -12.12 4.98 0.35
CA ARG A 111 -13.11 4.44 -0.58
C ARG A 111 -12.58 3.23 -1.37
N PRO A 112 -11.35 3.24 -1.92
CA PRO A 112 -10.76 2.06 -2.56
C PRO A 112 -10.63 0.87 -1.61
N GLU A 113 -10.23 1.09 -0.36
CA GLU A 113 -10.06 0.01 0.64
C GLU A 113 -11.39 -0.72 0.89
N LEU A 114 -12.48 0.03 1.11
CA LEU A 114 -13.83 -0.55 1.24
C LEU A 114 -14.25 -1.34 0.01
N ASN A 115 -13.98 -0.82 -1.20
CA ASN A 115 -14.34 -1.51 -2.44
C ASN A 115 -13.53 -2.78 -2.65
N ILE A 116 -12.23 -2.78 -2.33
CA ILE A 116 -11.36 -3.97 -2.44
C ILE A 116 -11.92 -5.10 -1.58
N VAL A 117 -12.25 -4.81 -0.31
CA VAL A 117 -12.78 -5.82 0.62
C VAL A 117 -14.15 -6.31 0.18
N ARG A 118 -15.04 -5.41 -0.29
CA ARG A 118 -16.35 -5.77 -0.82
C ARG A 118 -16.24 -6.70 -2.03
N ASN A 119 -15.37 -6.35 -2.99
CA ASN A 119 -15.16 -7.15 -4.19
C ASN A 119 -14.58 -8.52 -3.84
N ALA A 120 -13.57 -8.57 -2.98
CA ALA A 120 -12.98 -9.84 -2.51
C ALA A 120 -14.02 -10.73 -1.82
N SER A 121 -14.91 -10.15 -1.03
CA SER A 121 -16.00 -10.86 -0.35
C SER A 121 -16.98 -11.49 -1.35
N HIS A 122 -17.37 -10.74 -2.37
CA HIS A 122 -18.28 -11.20 -3.43
C HIS A 122 -17.62 -12.28 -4.31
N GLU A 123 -16.37 -12.05 -4.73
CA GLU A 123 -15.57 -12.99 -5.52
C GLU A 123 -15.40 -14.32 -4.78
N LEU A 124 -15.03 -14.26 -3.50
CA LEU A 124 -14.86 -15.46 -2.68
C LEU A 124 -16.17 -16.25 -2.55
N ARG A 125 -17.27 -15.57 -2.23
CA ARG A 125 -18.58 -16.20 -2.11
C ARG A 125 -19.08 -16.81 -3.41
N SER A 126 -18.74 -16.21 -4.54
CA SER A 126 -19.20 -16.63 -5.88
C SER A 126 -18.30 -17.66 -6.54
N SER A 127 -17.01 -17.77 -6.17
CA SER A 127 -16.06 -18.70 -6.79
C SER A 127 -16.57 -20.14 -6.77
N THR A 128 -16.82 -20.67 -7.97
CA THR A 128 -17.24 -22.06 -8.15
C THR A 128 -16.06 -23.01 -8.06
N ARG A 129 -14.87 -22.58 -8.51
CA ARG A 129 -13.64 -23.36 -8.40
C ARG A 129 -13.26 -23.58 -6.95
N PHE A 130 -13.32 -22.54 -6.10
CA PHE A 130 -13.02 -22.72 -4.68
C PHE A 130 -14.01 -23.68 -3.99
N LYS A 131 -15.31 -23.59 -4.31
CA LYS A 131 -16.31 -24.55 -3.80
C LYS A 131 -16.00 -26.00 -4.21
N LYS A 132 -15.59 -26.23 -5.46
CA LYS A 132 -15.16 -27.56 -5.93
C LYS A 132 -13.89 -28.04 -5.21
N VAL A 133 -12.93 -27.15 -4.96
CA VAL A 133 -11.74 -27.47 -4.17
C VAL A 133 -12.14 -27.92 -2.76
N LEU A 134 -13.02 -27.20 -2.07
CA LEU A 134 -13.53 -27.59 -0.76
C LEU A 134 -14.27 -28.94 -0.79
N GLN A 135 -15.07 -29.19 -1.84
CA GLN A 135 -15.73 -30.48 -2.03
C GLN A 135 -14.73 -31.63 -2.18
N ALA A 136 -13.67 -31.43 -2.97
CA ALA A 136 -12.62 -32.43 -3.13
C ALA A 136 -11.87 -32.69 -1.83
N VAL A 137 -11.54 -31.64 -1.07
CA VAL A 137 -10.92 -31.77 0.26
C VAL A 137 -11.83 -32.56 1.20
N LEU A 138 -13.13 -32.27 1.23
CA LEU A 138 -14.10 -32.99 2.04
C LEU A 138 -14.16 -34.48 1.65
N ALA A 139 -14.21 -34.78 0.35
CA ALA A 139 -14.25 -36.14 -0.16
C ALA A 139 -12.99 -36.94 0.22
N VAL A 140 -11.81 -36.34 0.04
CA VAL A 140 -10.53 -36.94 0.45
C VAL A 140 -10.48 -37.15 1.96
N GLY A 141 -10.89 -36.14 2.75
CA GLY A 141 -10.95 -36.24 4.20
C GLY A 141 -11.87 -37.36 4.70
N ASN A 142 -13.06 -37.49 4.10
CA ASN A 142 -14.02 -38.54 4.44
C ASN A 142 -13.51 -39.94 4.04
N ALA A 143 -12.85 -40.08 2.90
CA ALA A 143 -12.26 -41.34 2.48
C ALA A 143 -11.14 -41.79 3.42
N LEU A 144 -10.28 -40.86 3.86
CA LEU A 144 -9.17 -41.16 4.78
C LEU A 144 -9.65 -41.48 6.21
N ASN A 145 -10.72 -40.83 6.66
CA ASN A 145 -11.22 -40.94 8.03
C ASN A 145 -12.44 -41.86 8.17
N GLY A 146 -12.80 -42.63 7.13
CA GLY A 146 -14.05 -43.39 7.07
C GLY A 146 -14.27 -44.41 8.20
N SER A 147 -13.20 -44.90 8.83
CA SER A 147 -13.25 -45.82 9.98
C SER A 147 -13.13 -45.12 11.34
N THR A 148 -13.16 -43.78 11.37
CA THR A 148 -13.01 -42.97 12.60
C THR A 148 -14.27 -42.14 12.83
N PHE A 149 -14.42 -41.58 14.03
CA PHE A 149 -15.50 -40.63 14.33
C PHE A 149 -15.49 -39.36 13.46
N ARG A 150 -14.38 -39.10 12.74
CA ARG A 150 -14.23 -37.96 11.82
C ARG A 150 -14.64 -38.30 10.39
N GLY A 151 -15.05 -39.53 10.10
CA GLY A 151 -15.61 -39.94 8.82
C GLY A 151 -17.05 -39.45 8.63
N GLY A 152 -17.51 -39.35 7.39
CA GLY A 152 -18.88 -38.95 7.07
C GLY A 152 -19.21 -37.49 7.43
N ALA A 153 -18.21 -36.62 7.51
CA ALA A 153 -18.39 -35.21 7.79
C ALA A 153 -19.17 -34.51 6.66
N ARG A 154 -19.99 -33.52 7.03
CA ARG A 154 -20.73 -32.65 6.09
C ARG A 154 -19.98 -31.36 5.75
N GLY A 155 -18.90 -31.07 6.46
CA GLY A 155 -18.06 -29.90 6.31
C GLY A 155 -16.85 -29.97 7.24
N PHE A 156 -15.94 -29.03 7.10
CA PHE A 156 -14.75 -28.91 7.93
C PHE A 156 -14.41 -27.43 8.13
N GLN A 157 -13.73 -27.10 9.22
CA GLN A 157 -13.23 -25.74 9.45
C GLN A 157 -12.09 -25.42 8.48
N LEU A 158 -12.08 -24.22 7.90
CA LEU A 158 -11.12 -23.88 6.82
C LEU A 158 -9.66 -23.96 7.27
N GLU A 159 -9.38 -23.81 8.57
CA GLU A 159 -8.06 -24.05 9.16
C GLU A 159 -7.47 -25.43 8.76
N ALA A 160 -8.31 -26.45 8.53
CA ALA A 160 -7.86 -27.77 8.09
C ALA A 160 -7.12 -27.75 6.74
N LEU A 161 -7.37 -26.76 5.88
CA LEU A 161 -6.65 -26.57 4.60
C LEU A 161 -5.14 -26.42 4.84
N THR A 162 -4.75 -25.73 5.91
CA THR A 162 -3.34 -25.50 6.24
C THR A 162 -2.63 -26.78 6.67
N LYS A 163 -3.36 -27.75 7.24
CA LYS A 163 -2.84 -29.04 7.74
C LYS A 163 -2.56 -30.05 6.62
N MET A 164 -3.11 -29.82 5.43
CA MET A 164 -2.90 -30.70 4.28
C MET A 164 -1.45 -30.76 3.81
N LYS A 165 -0.71 -29.65 3.96
CA LYS A 165 0.72 -29.60 3.62
C LYS A 165 1.59 -30.38 4.62
N GLU A 166 1.07 -30.66 5.82
CA GLU A 166 1.81 -31.34 6.90
C GLU A 166 1.52 -32.84 6.93
N THR A 167 0.36 -33.25 6.41
CA THR A 167 -0.08 -34.65 6.40
C THR A 167 0.68 -35.43 5.34
N LYS A 168 1.61 -36.31 5.75
CA LYS A 168 2.42 -37.12 4.83
C LYS A 168 1.62 -38.27 4.20
N THR A 169 1.98 -38.65 2.97
CA THR A 169 1.41 -39.85 2.34
C THR A 169 2.13 -41.12 2.80
N ALA A 170 1.40 -42.23 2.94
CA ALA A 170 1.98 -43.50 3.38
C ALA A 170 2.85 -44.18 2.30
N LYS A 171 2.55 -43.95 1.02
CA LYS A 171 3.21 -44.60 -0.13
C LYS A 171 3.58 -43.63 -1.27
N GLY A 172 3.50 -42.32 -1.05
CA GLY A 172 3.63 -41.34 -2.14
C GLY A 172 5.06 -40.95 -2.51
N GLY A 173 6.08 -41.54 -1.88
CA GLY A 173 7.48 -41.29 -2.25
C GLY A 173 7.87 -39.81 -2.22
N SER A 174 8.90 -39.46 -3.00
CA SER A 174 9.34 -38.07 -3.18
C SER A 174 8.47 -37.26 -4.14
N ASP A 175 7.63 -37.91 -4.95
CA ASP A 175 6.79 -37.31 -6.00
C ASP A 175 5.39 -36.92 -5.50
N CYS A 176 4.96 -37.44 -4.34
CA CYS A 176 3.72 -37.08 -3.67
C CYS A 176 3.89 -37.13 -2.14
N PRO A 177 4.73 -36.27 -1.54
CA PRO A 177 5.12 -36.41 -0.14
C PRO A 177 3.98 -36.12 0.84
N THR A 178 2.99 -35.30 0.47
CA THR A 178 1.92 -34.84 1.38
C THR A 178 0.53 -34.95 0.76
N LEU A 179 -0.51 -34.85 1.59
CA LEU A 179 -1.90 -34.88 1.18
C LEU A 179 -2.24 -33.73 0.21
N LEU A 180 -1.58 -32.57 0.37
CA LEU A 180 -1.72 -31.47 -0.57
C LEU A 180 -1.19 -31.82 -1.96
N HIS A 181 -0.07 -32.54 -2.07
CA HIS A 181 0.46 -33.03 -3.35
C HIS A 181 -0.48 -34.05 -3.98
N TYR A 182 -1.07 -34.92 -3.15
CA TYR A 182 -2.07 -35.87 -3.62
C TYR A 182 -3.28 -35.14 -4.21
N LEU A 183 -3.80 -34.13 -3.51
CA LEU A 183 -4.89 -33.30 -4.00
C LEU A 183 -4.52 -32.60 -5.32
N ALA A 184 -3.34 -32.00 -5.40
CA ALA A 184 -2.85 -31.35 -6.61
C ALA A 184 -2.75 -32.33 -7.79
N ARG A 185 -2.27 -33.55 -7.55
CA ARG A 185 -2.23 -34.63 -8.54
C ARG A 185 -3.63 -35.02 -9.04
N VAL A 186 -4.60 -35.10 -8.13
CA VAL A 186 -6.00 -35.36 -8.50
C VAL A 186 -6.54 -34.23 -9.38
N PHE A 187 -6.28 -32.97 -9.03
CA PHE A 187 -6.70 -31.83 -9.84
C PHE A 187 -6.03 -31.80 -11.22
N LEU A 188 -4.72 -32.01 -11.32
CA LEU A 188 -4.02 -32.08 -12.61
C LEU A 188 -4.60 -33.13 -13.57
N ARG A 189 -5.12 -34.24 -13.04
CA ARG A 189 -5.71 -35.32 -13.85
C ARG A 189 -7.19 -35.12 -14.18
N SER A 190 -7.89 -34.30 -13.41
CA SER A 190 -9.35 -34.12 -13.54
C SER A 190 -9.71 -32.74 -14.09
N ASP A 191 -9.36 -31.68 -13.36
CA ASP A 191 -9.59 -30.29 -13.71
C ASP A 191 -8.42 -29.42 -13.20
N PRO A 192 -7.40 -29.16 -14.04
CA PRO A 192 -6.24 -28.37 -13.66
C PRO A 192 -6.58 -26.93 -13.23
N SER A 193 -7.72 -26.39 -13.69
CA SER A 193 -8.14 -25.02 -13.35
C SER A 193 -8.41 -24.83 -11.85
N LEU A 194 -8.65 -25.93 -11.12
CA LEU A 194 -8.83 -25.92 -9.67
C LEU A 194 -7.56 -25.59 -8.89
N ILE A 195 -6.38 -25.76 -9.48
CA ILE A 195 -5.10 -25.38 -8.86
C ILE A 195 -4.94 -23.86 -8.86
N THR A 196 -5.47 -23.19 -9.88
CA THR A 196 -5.43 -21.73 -10.02
C THR A 196 -6.74 -21.06 -9.65
N PHE A 197 -7.54 -21.69 -8.76
CA PHE A 197 -8.85 -21.16 -8.33
C PHE A 197 -8.79 -19.71 -7.82
N ILE A 198 -7.63 -19.26 -7.33
CA ILE A 198 -7.41 -17.91 -6.82
C ILE A 198 -7.59 -16.83 -7.89
N GLU A 199 -7.47 -17.16 -9.17
CA GLU A 199 -7.76 -16.25 -10.28
C GLU A 199 -9.24 -15.81 -10.34
N ASP A 200 -10.16 -16.55 -9.68
CA ASP A 200 -11.56 -16.10 -9.52
C ASP A 200 -11.68 -14.91 -8.54
N MET A 201 -10.63 -14.63 -7.75
CA MET A 201 -10.66 -13.69 -6.62
C MET A 201 -9.47 -12.72 -6.66
N PRO A 202 -9.35 -11.89 -7.72
CA PRO A 202 -8.22 -10.98 -7.90
C PRO A 202 -8.03 -9.97 -6.75
N HIS A 203 -9.09 -9.61 -6.01
CA HIS A 203 -8.98 -8.63 -4.94
C HIS A 203 -8.56 -9.23 -3.59
N LEU A 204 -8.54 -10.57 -3.46
CA LEU A 204 -8.35 -11.24 -2.18
C LEU A 204 -7.00 -10.91 -1.52
N GLU A 205 -5.93 -10.81 -2.31
CA GLU A 205 -4.59 -10.47 -1.81
C GLU A 205 -4.53 -9.05 -1.25
N ALA A 206 -5.14 -8.09 -1.93
CA ALA A 206 -5.21 -6.72 -1.45
C ALA A 206 -6.11 -6.63 -0.21
N ALA A 207 -7.25 -7.32 -0.20
CA ALA A 207 -8.18 -7.33 0.92
C ALA A 207 -7.55 -7.92 2.20
N ALA A 208 -6.69 -8.94 2.09
CA ALA A 208 -5.96 -9.51 3.21
C ALA A 208 -4.97 -8.54 3.88
N ARG A 209 -4.66 -7.40 3.26
CA ARG A 209 -3.79 -6.34 3.81
C ARG A 209 -4.56 -5.19 4.44
N VAL A 210 -5.88 -5.13 4.23
CA VAL A 210 -6.73 -4.04 4.73
C VAL A 210 -7.22 -4.41 6.13
N SER A 211 -6.93 -3.56 7.11
CA SER A 211 -7.47 -3.70 8.47
C SER A 211 -8.91 -3.20 8.50
N ILE A 212 -9.88 -4.11 8.68
CA ILE A 212 -11.29 -3.75 8.72
C ILE A 212 -11.59 -2.83 9.90
N GLN A 213 -11.00 -3.13 11.07
CA GLN A 213 -11.18 -2.31 12.26
C GLN A 213 -10.69 -0.86 12.07
N THR A 214 -9.51 -0.69 11.47
CA THR A 214 -8.96 0.64 11.18
C THR A 214 -9.82 1.37 10.16
N THR A 215 -10.30 0.65 9.14
CA THR A 215 -11.16 1.20 8.09
C THR A 215 -12.47 1.75 8.68
N THR A 216 -13.20 0.93 9.46
CA THR A 216 -14.44 1.34 10.12
C THR A 216 -14.22 2.49 11.10
N SER A 217 -13.14 2.45 11.88
CA SER A 217 -12.81 3.51 12.83
C SER A 217 -12.57 4.86 12.13
N THR A 218 -11.88 4.83 10.98
CA THR A 218 -11.62 6.02 10.17
C THR A 218 -12.92 6.60 9.62
N VAL A 219 -13.79 5.77 9.02
CA VAL A 219 -15.11 6.21 8.52
C VAL A 219 -15.97 6.80 9.65
N THR A 220 -15.94 6.19 10.83
CA THR A 220 -16.67 6.69 12.01
C THR A 220 -16.15 8.06 12.45
N SER A 221 -14.83 8.22 12.53
CA SER A 221 -14.18 9.51 12.85
C SER A 221 -14.52 10.59 11.81
N MET A 222 -14.58 10.25 10.52
CA MET A 222 -14.98 11.18 9.46
C MET A 222 -16.44 11.63 9.66
N ALA A 223 -17.34 10.70 9.97
CA ALA A 223 -18.74 11.03 10.23
C ALA A 223 -18.91 11.90 11.49
N ASP A 224 -18.17 11.62 12.56
CA ASP A 224 -18.23 12.39 13.79
C ASP A 224 -17.62 13.78 13.62
N GLY A 225 -16.53 13.91 12.87
CA GLY A 225 -15.96 15.21 12.51
C GLY A 225 -16.96 16.08 11.72
N LEU A 226 -17.73 15.48 10.80
CA LEU A 226 -18.77 16.22 10.07
C LEU A 226 -19.86 16.74 11.02
N LYS A 227 -20.33 15.88 11.93
CA LYS A 227 -21.32 16.27 12.96
C LYS A 227 -20.79 17.39 13.84
N GLN A 228 -19.50 17.37 14.17
CA GLN A 228 -18.86 18.42 14.94
C GLN A 228 -18.90 19.76 14.21
N VAL A 229 -18.57 19.78 12.90
CA VAL A 229 -18.68 20.99 12.07
C VAL A 229 -20.12 21.50 12.02
N ILE A 230 -21.11 20.62 11.82
CA ILE A 230 -22.54 20.98 11.81
C ILE A 230 -22.96 21.60 13.15
N THR A 231 -22.53 21.01 14.26
CA THR A 231 -22.82 21.50 15.61
C THR A 231 -22.21 22.88 15.81
N GLU A 232 -20.97 23.09 15.39
CA GLU A 232 -20.28 24.36 15.55
C GLU A 232 -20.91 25.47 14.69
N ILE A 233 -21.30 25.17 13.45
CA ILE A 233 -22.11 26.10 12.63
C ILE A 233 -23.38 26.51 13.38
N SER A 234 -24.10 25.53 13.95
CA SER A 234 -25.36 25.78 14.65
C SER A 234 -25.18 26.64 15.91
N VAL A 235 -24.07 26.47 16.63
CA VAL A 235 -23.72 27.30 17.79
C VAL A 235 -23.40 28.72 17.36
N LEU A 236 -22.51 28.90 16.38
CA LEU A 236 -22.10 30.24 15.92
C LEU A 236 -23.23 31.02 15.25
N GLN A 237 -24.19 30.33 14.61
CA GLN A 237 -25.42 30.95 14.10
C GLN A 237 -26.26 31.59 15.22
N LYS A 238 -26.33 30.95 16.39
CA LYS A 238 -27.09 31.46 17.56
C LYS A 238 -26.36 32.61 18.25
N THR A 239 -25.03 32.56 18.29
CA THR A 239 -24.22 33.61 18.94
C THR A 239 -24.21 34.92 18.15
N GLY A 240 -24.36 34.85 16.83
CA GLY A 240 -24.27 36.02 15.95
C GLY A 240 -22.81 36.41 15.71
N LEU A 241 -22.33 36.26 14.48
CA LEU A 241 -20.96 36.58 14.11
C LEU A 241 -20.83 38.03 13.65
N ALA A 242 -19.87 38.76 14.21
CA ALA A 242 -19.53 40.10 13.75
C ALA A 242 -18.53 40.04 12.59
N PRO A 243 -18.62 40.93 11.58
CA PRO A 243 -17.58 41.05 10.56
C PRO A 243 -16.20 41.28 11.18
N PRO A 244 -15.11 40.69 10.65
CA PRO A 244 -15.01 39.99 9.37
C PRO A 244 -15.13 38.45 9.47
N ASP A 245 -15.86 37.91 10.45
CA ASP A 245 -15.92 36.45 10.66
C ASP A 245 -16.75 35.72 9.58
N ASN A 246 -16.06 34.91 8.75
CA ASN A 246 -16.66 34.19 7.63
C ASN A 246 -16.81 32.68 7.90
N PHE A 247 -16.78 32.23 9.16
CA PHE A 247 -16.82 30.80 9.45
C PHE A 247 -18.01 30.08 8.81
N ILE A 248 -19.20 30.61 9.05
CA ILE A 248 -20.45 30.03 8.53
C ILE A 248 -20.45 30.09 6.99
N VAL A 249 -20.00 31.21 6.42
CA VAL A 249 -19.95 31.43 4.96
C VAL A 249 -19.10 30.37 4.27
N VAL A 250 -17.99 29.95 4.87
CA VAL A 250 -17.08 28.95 4.30
C VAL A 250 -17.50 27.52 4.66
N MET A 251 -17.88 27.27 5.92
CA MET A 251 -18.16 25.92 6.41
C MET A 251 -19.52 25.38 5.97
N GLN A 252 -20.52 26.23 5.77
CA GLN A 252 -21.86 25.78 5.37
C GLN A 252 -21.90 25.18 3.96
N PRO A 253 -21.28 25.79 2.91
CA PRO A 253 -21.13 25.14 1.61
C PRO A 253 -20.31 23.85 1.67
N PHE A 254 -19.23 23.83 2.46
CA PHE A 254 -18.41 22.63 2.66
C PHE A 254 -19.24 21.45 3.19
N VAL A 255 -20.04 21.66 4.24
CA VAL A 255 -20.92 20.63 4.77
C VAL A 255 -21.90 20.15 3.70
N ARG A 256 -22.59 21.08 3.00
CA ARG A 256 -23.55 20.72 1.94
C ARG A 256 -22.93 19.85 0.86
N ASN A 257 -21.69 20.13 0.47
CA ASN A 257 -21.00 19.38 -0.58
C ASN A 257 -20.53 17.99 -0.10
N MET A 258 -20.12 17.88 1.16
CA MET A 258 -19.46 16.67 1.67
C MET A 258 -20.41 15.70 2.40
N SER A 259 -21.55 16.18 2.90
CA SER A 259 -22.49 15.35 3.68
C SER A 259 -22.89 14.06 2.98
N SER A 260 -23.29 14.13 1.71
CA SER A 260 -23.71 12.95 0.95
C SER A 260 -22.57 11.93 0.78
N SER A 261 -21.33 12.41 0.60
CA SER A 261 -20.17 11.54 0.43
C SER A 261 -19.80 10.82 1.73
N VAL A 262 -19.85 11.53 2.86
CA VAL A 262 -19.60 10.96 4.19
C VAL A 262 -20.68 9.95 4.58
N ASP A 263 -21.96 10.28 4.33
CA ASP A 263 -23.08 9.37 4.58
C ASP A 263 -23.01 8.12 3.71
N ALA A 264 -22.65 8.27 2.43
CA ALA A 264 -22.46 7.15 1.52
C ALA A 264 -21.33 6.21 1.99
N LEU A 265 -20.20 6.76 2.43
CA LEU A 265 -19.09 5.97 2.99
C LEU A 265 -19.50 5.24 4.26
N LYS A 266 -20.21 5.91 5.17
CA LYS A 266 -20.72 5.28 6.39
C LYS A 266 -21.66 4.13 6.08
N ASN A 267 -22.58 4.32 5.13
CA ASN A 267 -23.50 3.26 4.71
C ASN A 267 -22.74 2.10 4.04
N MET A 268 -21.73 2.39 3.22
CA MET A 268 -20.88 1.38 2.60
C MET A 268 -20.12 0.55 3.64
N ALA A 269 -19.52 1.20 4.65
CA ALA A 269 -18.82 0.51 5.73
C ALA A 269 -19.77 -0.39 6.55
N ASN A 270 -20.93 0.12 6.94
CA ASN A 270 -21.93 -0.67 7.68
C ASN A 270 -22.46 -1.86 6.86
N ALA A 271 -22.70 -1.68 5.57
CA ALA A 271 -23.12 -2.76 4.69
C ALA A 271 -22.02 -3.82 4.56
N LEU A 272 -20.77 -3.39 4.38
CA LEU A 272 -19.62 -4.27 4.27
C LEU A 272 -19.42 -5.13 5.53
N GLU A 273 -19.55 -4.55 6.73
CA GLU A 273 -19.45 -5.32 7.97
C GLU A 273 -20.49 -6.45 8.05
N ASN A 274 -21.73 -6.17 7.63
CA ASN A 274 -22.78 -7.19 7.59
C ASN A 274 -22.50 -8.26 6.53
N GLU A 275 -22.00 -7.86 5.35
CA GLU A 275 -21.59 -8.79 4.29
C GLU A 275 -20.45 -9.70 4.74
N LEU A 276 -19.45 -9.16 5.45
CA LEU A 276 -18.33 -9.90 6.01
C LEU A 276 -18.77 -10.90 7.07
N ARG A 277 -19.66 -10.51 7.99
CA ARG A 277 -20.28 -11.43 8.94
C ARG A 277 -21.02 -12.57 8.22
N SER A 278 -21.80 -12.22 7.20
CA SER A 278 -22.51 -13.22 6.38
C SER A 278 -21.56 -14.15 5.63
N LEU A 279 -20.42 -13.64 5.15
CA LEU A 279 -19.40 -14.42 4.46
C LEU A 279 -18.72 -15.42 5.38
N LEU A 280 -18.29 -14.98 6.57
CA LEU A 280 -17.67 -15.85 7.56
C LEU A 280 -18.65 -16.95 8.01
N ALA A 281 -19.91 -16.59 8.29
CA ALA A 281 -20.95 -17.55 8.62
C ALA A 281 -21.23 -18.54 7.47
N PHE A 282 -21.16 -18.10 6.21
CA PHE A 282 -21.30 -18.97 5.03
C PHE A 282 -20.22 -20.07 4.97
N TYR A 283 -19.00 -19.78 5.46
CA TYR A 283 -17.92 -20.76 5.57
C TYR A 283 -17.88 -21.50 6.91
N GLY A 284 -18.88 -21.28 7.78
CA GLY A 284 -19.00 -21.98 9.06
C GLY A 284 -18.14 -21.41 10.19
N GLU A 285 -17.59 -20.21 10.02
CA GLU A 285 -16.86 -19.50 11.07
C GLU A 285 -17.85 -18.84 12.07
N ASN A 286 -17.51 -18.87 13.36
CA ASN A 286 -18.34 -18.25 14.39
C ASN A 286 -17.97 -16.77 14.57
N THR A 287 -18.85 -15.87 14.11
CA THR A 287 -18.63 -14.41 14.14
C THR A 287 -18.82 -13.76 15.50
N ASP A 288 -19.44 -14.49 16.45
CA ASP A 288 -19.80 -13.94 17.77
C ASP A 288 -18.83 -14.40 18.88
N ALA A 289 -17.88 -15.27 18.53
CA ALA A 289 -16.81 -15.68 19.44
C ALA A 289 -15.81 -14.55 19.68
N GLN A 290 -15.20 -14.49 20.88
CA GLN A 290 -14.10 -13.56 21.16
C GLN A 290 -12.90 -13.78 20.23
N ASP A 291 -12.67 -15.03 19.84
CA ASP A 291 -11.60 -15.45 18.93
C ASP A 291 -12.09 -15.58 17.48
N ALA A 292 -13.17 -14.88 17.10
CA ALA A 292 -13.66 -14.89 15.74
C ALA A 292 -12.54 -14.45 14.77
N PRO A 293 -12.33 -15.19 13.66
CA PRO A 293 -11.28 -14.84 12.72
C PRO A 293 -11.58 -13.47 12.11
N LYS A 294 -10.55 -12.62 12.08
CA LYS A 294 -10.67 -11.35 11.37
C LYS A 294 -10.81 -11.62 9.87
N PRO A 295 -11.62 -10.83 9.14
CA PRO A 295 -11.77 -11.01 7.70
C PRO A 295 -10.43 -11.03 6.94
N GLU A 296 -9.51 -10.15 7.30
CA GLU A 296 -8.17 -10.09 6.71
C GLU A 296 -7.35 -11.37 6.94
N ASP A 297 -7.42 -11.96 8.14
CA ASP A 297 -6.76 -13.23 8.46
C ASP A 297 -7.40 -14.40 7.71
N PHE A 298 -8.73 -14.37 7.58
CA PHE A 298 -9.50 -15.36 6.82
C PHE A 298 -9.13 -15.33 5.32
N PHE A 299 -9.02 -14.14 4.72
CA PHE A 299 -8.51 -13.99 3.36
C PHE A 299 -7.05 -14.48 3.24
N GLY A 300 -6.21 -14.13 4.22
CA GLY A 300 -4.83 -14.60 4.32
C GLY A 300 -4.68 -16.12 4.34
N LEU A 301 -5.56 -16.82 5.06
CA LEU A 301 -5.59 -18.28 5.12
C LEU A 301 -5.80 -18.89 3.72
N ILE A 302 -6.78 -18.37 2.97
CA ILE A 302 -7.12 -18.87 1.64
C ILE A 302 -5.97 -18.63 0.65
N LEU A 303 -5.33 -17.45 0.71
CA LEU A 303 -4.15 -17.13 -0.10
C LEU A 303 -2.99 -18.07 0.20
N SER A 304 -2.71 -18.32 1.48
CA SER A 304 -1.65 -19.23 1.92
C SER A 304 -1.88 -20.66 1.43
N PHE A 305 -3.14 -21.12 1.49
CA PHE A 305 -3.53 -22.41 0.94
C PHE A 305 -3.35 -22.45 -0.59
N SER A 306 -3.81 -21.42 -1.31
CA SER A 306 -3.66 -21.34 -2.77
C SER A 306 -2.19 -21.40 -3.19
N SER A 307 -1.33 -20.60 -2.57
CA SER A 307 0.11 -20.60 -2.86
C SER A 307 0.74 -21.98 -2.62
N SER A 308 0.36 -22.63 -1.52
CA SER A 308 0.81 -23.98 -1.20
C SER A 308 0.33 -25.01 -2.23
N LEU A 309 -0.93 -24.90 -2.68
CA LEU A 309 -1.52 -25.80 -3.67
C LEU A 309 -0.87 -25.64 -5.05
N GLN A 310 -0.65 -24.40 -5.50
CA GLN A 310 0.03 -24.11 -6.76
C GLN A 310 1.46 -24.65 -6.77
N LYS A 311 2.19 -24.44 -5.66
CA LYS A 311 3.53 -25.01 -5.48
C LYS A 311 3.52 -26.54 -5.56
N ALA A 312 2.63 -27.18 -4.82
CA ALA A 312 2.49 -28.64 -4.85
C ALA A 312 2.11 -29.16 -6.25
N GLY A 313 1.26 -28.43 -6.98
CA GLY A 313 0.89 -28.75 -8.36
C GLY A 313 2.09 -28.70 -9.30
N LEU A 314 2.94 -27.68 -9.19
CA LEU A 314 4.17 -27.59 -9.98
C LEU A 314 5.14 -28.74 -9.67
N GLU A 315 5.35 -29.05 -8.39
CA GLU A 315 6.22 -30.15 -7.96
C GLU A 315 5.72 -31.51 -8.47
N VAL A 316 4.41 -31.75 -8.44
CA VAL A 316 3.80 -32.98 -8.99
C VAL A 316 3.96 -33.05 -10.50
N HIS A 317 3.67 -31.95 -11.22
CA HIS A 317 3.81 -31.89 -12.68
C HIS A 317 5.26 -32.18 -13.11
N ASP A 318 6.24 -31.55 -12.45
CA ASP A 318 7.66 -31.75 -12.74
C ASP A 318 8.12 -33.19 -12.42
N ALA A 319 7.62 -33.78 -11.34
CA ALA A 319 7.93 -35.16 -10.99
C ALA A 319 7.35 -36.16 -12.01
N GLU A 320 6.10 -35.96 -12.44
CA GLU A 320 5.47 -36.80 -13.47
C GLU A 320 6.18 -36.69 -14.83
N ALA A 321 6.63 -35.48 -15.22
CA ALA A 321 7.42 -35.27 -16.43
C ALA A 321 8.80 -35.98 -16.39
N ARG A 322 9.44 -36.07 -15.21
CA ARG A 322 10.70 -36.81 -15.02
C ARG A 322 10.53 -38.33 -15.08
N LEU A 323 9.37 -38.84 -14.65
CA LEU A 323 9.05 -40.27 -14.68
C LEU A 323 8.59 -40.73 -16.08
N ASN A 324 8.00 -39.84 -16.86
CA ASN A 324 7.60 -40.06 -18.25
C ASN A 324 8.32 -39.10 -19.22
N PRO A 325 9.65 -39.18 -19.37
CA PRO A 325 10.32 -38.46 -20.44
C PRO A 325 9.79 -39.01 -21.76
N LEU A 326 9.14 -38.16 -22.56
CA LEU A 326 8.69 -38.51 -23.90
C LEU A 326 9.79 -39.29 -24.63
N LYS A 327 9.42 -40.47 -25.17
CA LYS A 327 10.19 -41.20 -26.18
C LYS A 327 10.31 -40.32 -27.44
N VAL A 328 11.16 -39.31 -27.42
CA VAL A 328 11.59 -38.65 -28.66
C VAL A 328 12.65 -39.55 -29.29
N GLY A 329 12.17 -40.69 -29.82
CA GLY A 329 12.93 -41.44 -30.80
C GLY A 329 12.91 -40.63 -32.08
N ILE A 330 13.91 -39.77 -32.27
CA ILE A 330 14.28 -39.35 -33.62
C ILE A 330 14.71 -40.64 -34.31
N LYS A 331 13.80 -41.27 -35.07
CA LYS A 331 14.21 -42.23 -36.10
C LYS A 331 14.95 -41.39 -37.13
N VAL A 332 16.27 -41.36 -37.02
CA VAL A 332 17.12 -40.98 -38.14
C VAL A 332 16.92 -42.09 -39.15
N GLU A 333 16.10 -41.82 -40.16
CA GLU A 333 16.05 -42.63 -41.37
C GLU A 333 17.40 -42.44 -42.06
N GLU A 334 18.29 -43.42 -41.95
CA GLU A 334 19.54 -43.45 -42.71
C GLU A 334 19.19 -43.53 -44.20
N ALA A 335 19.31 -42.39 -44.89
CA ALA A 335 19.33 -42.36 -46.34
C ALA A 335 20.60 -43.06 -46.85
N PRO A 336 20.56 -43.83 -47.96
CA PRO A 336 21.71 -44.59 -48.42
C PRO A 336 22.81 -43.66 -48.93
N PHE A 337 24.04 -43.91 -48.50
CA PHE A 337 25.25 -43.29 -49.05
C PHE A 337 25.42 -43.65 -50.54
N PRO A 338 25.66 -42.69 -51.44
CA PRO A 338 26.25 -42.98 -52.72
C PRO A 338 27.76 -43.21 -52.55
N SER A 339 28.22 -44.33 -53.12
CA SER A 339 29.61 -44.77 -53.19
C SER A 339 30.52 -43.73 -53.85
N THR A 340 31.68 -43.55 -53.24
CA THR A 340 32.87 -42.86 -53.76
C THR A 340 33.41 -43.55 -55.00
N GLU A 341 33.58 -42.81 -56.10
CA GLU A 341 34.61 -43.06 -57.10
C GLU A 341 35.24 -41.74 -57.57
N GLY A 342 36.58 -41.71 -57.59
CA GLY A 342 37.36 -40.93 -58.54
C GLY A 342 37.85 -39.54 -58.10
N GLU A 343 38.95 -39.49 -57.35
CA GLU A 343 39.87 -38.35 -57.42
C GLU A 343 40.51 -38.25 -58.81
N SER A 344 40.65 -37.03 -59.33
CA SER A 344 41.88 -36.65 -60.02
C SER A 344 42.20 -35.16 -59.80
N THR A 345 43.46 -34.94 -59.43
CA THR A 345 44.12 -33.70 -59.04
C THR A 345 44.55 -32.87 -60.26
N ILE A 346 44.31 -31.55 -60.30
CA ILE A 346 45.23 -30.59 -60.98
C ILE A 346 45.26 -29.25 -60.22
N LYS A 347 46.47 -28.80 -59.86
CA LYS A 347 46.85 -27.45 -59.41
C LYS A 347 47.03 -26.52 -60.61
N GLN A 348 46.66 -25.23 -60.48
CA GLN A 348 47.32 -24.03 -61.06
C GLN A 348 46.51 -22.78 -60.61
N THR A 349 47.01 -21.92 -59.71
CA THR A 349 47.87 -20.72 -59.86
C THR A 349 47.24 -19.48 -60.54
N ALA A 350 47.39 -18.37 -59.83
CA ALA A 350 47.60 -16.97 -60.26
C ALA A 350 46.39 -16.00 -60.40
N ASP A 351 46.50 -14.96 -59.56
CA ASP A 351 46.31 -13.52 -59.79
C ASP A 351 44.92 -12.86 -59.93
N SER A 352 44.62 -12.06 -58.90
CA SER A 352 44.36 -10.61 -58.92
C SER A 352 43.43 -10.02 -59.99
N GLN A 353 42.25 -9.54 -59.58
CA GLN A 353 41.84 -8.13 -59.77
C GLN A 353 40.49 -7.78 -59.09
N LEU A 354 40.56 -6.68 -58.32
CA LEU A 354 39.59 -5.65 -57.93
C LEU A 354 38.11 -5.77 -58.40
N LEU A 355 37.15 -5.54 -57.50
CA LEU A 355 36.40 -4.26 -57.40
C LEU A 355 35.13 -4.35 -56.51
N LEU A 356 34.99 -3.28 -55.71
CA LEU A 356 33.78 -2.65 -55.16
C LEU A 356 32.97 -3.27 -54.00
N SER A 357 32.86 -2.45 -52.95
CA SER A 357 31.87 -2.51 -51.87
C SER A 357 30.64 -1.66 -52.22
N PRO A 358 29.42 -2.00 -51.76
CA PRO A 358 28.32 -1.06 -51.65
C PRO A 358 27.92 -0.73 -50.19
N PRO A 359 27.14 0.34 -49.97
CA PRO A 359 27.48 1.37 -48.99
C PRO A 359 26.70 1.30 -47.67
N ARG A 360 27.24 2.00 -46.66
CA ARG A 360 26.56 2.33 -45.41
C ARG A 360 25.57 3.48 -45.63
N SER A 361 24.30 3.26 -45.30
CA SER A 361 23.33 4.32 -45.03
C SER A 361 23.23 4.55 -43.53
N HIS A 362 23.62 5.75 -43.09
CA HIS A 362 23.36 6.26 -41.76
C HIS A 362 21.87 6.55 -41.56
N SER A 363 21.29 6.10 -40.46
CA SER A 363 20.12 6.71 -39.84
C SER A 363 20.19 6.51 -38.32
N ARG A 364 20.13 7.65 -37.63
CA ARG A 364 20.16 7.84 -36.18
C ARG A 364 18.89 7.23 -35.54
N ALA A 365 19.07 6.37 -34.55
CA ALA A 365 18.09 6.21 -33.47
C ALA A 365 18.79 5.71 -32.20
N THR A 366 18.60 6.46 -31.13
CA THR A 366 19.05 6.22 -29.76
C THR A 366 18.42 4.96 -29.18
N GLY A 367 19.23 4.00 -28.75
CA GLY A 367 18.78 2.82 -28.01
C GLY A 367 19.97 1.95 -27.60
N THR A 368 20.27 1.91 -26.31
CA THR A 368 21.28 1.01 -25.73
C THR A 368 20.75 -0.43 -25.75
N SER A 369 20.97 -1.17 -26.84
CA SER A 369 20.85 -2.63 -26.86
C SER A 369 22.23 -3.25 -26.71
N VAL A 370 22.46 -3.95 -25.59
CA VAL A 370 23.67 -4.76 -25.39
C VAL A 370 23.60 -5.94 -26.37
N GLY A 371 24.59 -6.06 -27.24
CA GLY A 371 24.66 -7.15 -28.21
C GLY A 371 24.78 -8.51 -27.53
N ARG A 372 24.09 -9.51 -28.06
CA ARG A 372 24.00 -10.89 -27.54
C ARG A 372 25.36 -11.54 -27.24
N GLY A 373 26.42 -11.12 -27.95
CA GLY A 373 27.79 -11.58 -27.74
C GLY A 373 28.46 -11.07 -26.46
N ASP A 374 28.12 -9.87 -25.98
CA ASP A 374 28.74 -9.29 -24.78
C ASP A 374 28.22 -9.93 -23.48
N LEU A 375 26.97 -10.40 -23.49
CA LEU A 375 26.34 -11.07 -22.36
C LEU A 375 26.92 -12.49 -22.14
N ASP A 376 27.06 -13.26 -23.22
CA ASP A 376 27.65 -14.61 -23.15
C ASP A 376 29.11 -14.59 -22.70
N GLN A 377 29.85 -13.54 -23.07
CA GLN A 377 31.23 -13.35 -22.65
C GLN A 377 31.33 -12.91 -21.18
N ALA A 378 30.38 -12.10 -20.69
CA ALA A 378 30.28 -11.72 -19.29
C ALA A 378 29.99 -12.94 -18.40
N ILE A 379 29.07 -13.81 -18.82
CA ILE A 379 28.71 -15.03 -18.10
C ILE A 379 29.90 -16.00 -18.01
N ARG A 380 30.71 -16.15 -19.07
CA ARG A 380 31.94 -16.96 -19.03
C ARG A 380 32.98 -16.40 -18.05
N SER A 381 33.14 -15.08 -17.97
CA SER A 381 34.13 -14.44 -17.08
C SER A 381 33.77 -14.57 -15.59
N MET A 382 32.49 -14.64 -15.24
CA MET A 382 32.05 -14.90 -13.87
C MET A 382 32.30 -16.35 -13.44
N ARG A 383 32.29 -17.30 -14.37
CA ARG A 383 32.50 -18.73 -14.07
C ARG A 383 33.96 -19.08 -13.85
N THR A 384 34.91 -18.29 -14.37
CA THR A 384 36.36 -18.53 -14.27
C THR A 384 37.08 -17.62 -13.25
N GLY A 385 36.37 -16.71 -12.59
CA GLY A 385 36.90 -15.89 -11.50
C GLY A 385 37.93 -14.82 -11.88
N GLN A 386 38.21 -14.61 -13.17
CA GLN A 386 39.14 -13.56 -13.62
C GLN A 386 38.43 -12.22 -13.81
N ARG A 387 38.83 -11.20 -13.03
CA ARG A 387 38.37 -9.82 -13.21
C ARG A 387 38.99 -9.20 -14.48
N ARG A 388 38.17 -8.54 -15.30
CA ARG A 388 38.62 -7.77 -16.48
C ARG A 388 39.66 -6.70 -16.08
N ALA A 389 40.75 -6.59 -16.84
CA ALA A 389 41.64 -5.42 -16.79
C ALA A 389 40.90 -4.19 -17.36
N ARG A 390 41.03 -3.04 -16.69
CA ARG A 390 40.36 -1.80 -17.07
C ARG A 390 41.09 -1.17 -18.27
N ALA A 391 40.37 -0.94 -19.37
CA ALA A 391 40.90 -0.19 -20.51
C ALA A 391 41.14 1.29 -20.13
N PRO A 392 42.21 1.94 -20.63
CA PRO A 392 42.71 3.22 -20.10
C PRO A 392 41.79 4.44 -20.31
N ASN A 393 40.77 4.36 -21.17
CA ASN A 393 39.95 5.52 -21.55
C ASN A 393 38.45 5.33 -21.26
N ARG A 394 38.06 5.05 -20.01
CA ARG A 394 36.65 5.15 -19.60
C ARG A 394 36.46 6.30 -18.59
N PRO A 395 35.62 7.31 -18.89
CA PRO A 395 35.42 8.44 -17.99
C PRO A 395 34.74 8.02 -16.69
N LEU A 396 35.16 8.61 -15.57
CA LEU A 396 34.61 8.37 -14.23
C LEU A 396 33.19 8.94 -14.12
N SER A 397 32.25 8.13 -13.62
CA SER A 397 30.88 8.56 -13.31
C SER A 397 30.85 9.46 -12.07
N LYS A 398 30.31 10.67 -12.20
CA LYS A 398 30.14 11.71 -11.15
C LYS A 398 29.08 11.34 -10.10
N ILE A 399 29.26 10.25 -9.36
CA ILE A 399 28.31 9.85 -8.29
C ILE A 399 28.97 9.83 -6.90
N PHE A 400 30.27 10.12 -6.78
CA PHE A 400 30.95 10.19 -5.48
C PHE A 400 32.00 11.31 -5.44
N VAL A 401 31.54 12.57 -5.36
CA VAL A 401 32.33 13.66 -4.77
C VAL A 401 31.31 14.68 -4.23
N ASP A 402 31.04 14.63 -2.92
CA ASP A 402 30.78 15.78 -2.05
C ASP A 402 30.17 15.30 -0.72
N GLY A 403 30.95 15.37 0.35
CA GLY A 403 30.43 15.04 1.69
C GLY A 403 31.46 14.63 2.75
N ALA A 404 32.66 15.22 2.77
CA ALA A 404 33.55 15.09 3.92
C ALA A 404 34.02 16.48 4.39
N ARG A 405 33.57 16.85 5.59
CA ARG A 405 33.89 18.09 6.32
C ARG A 405 35.37 18.10 6.72
N THR A 406 36.12 19.10 6.28
CA THR A 406 37.40 19.48 6.90
C THR A 406 37.16 20.53 7.98
N SER A 407 37.24 20.10 9.23
CA SER A 407 37.34 20.97 10.40
C SER A 407 38.71 21.65 10.41
N ARG A 408 38.73 22.98 10.51
CA ARG A 408 39.91 23.80 10.84
C ARG A 408 40.12 23.81 12.35
N ILE A 409 41.35 23.60 12.79
CA ILE A 409 41.87 23.94 14.13
C ILE A 409 43.32 24.45 13.95
N ILE A 410 43.55 25.67 14.45
CA ILE A 410 44.80 26.33 14.92
C ILE A 410 45.88 26.66 13.87
N GLU A 411 45.99 27.94 13.50
CA GLU A 411 46.85 28.97 14.13
C GLU A 411 46.25 30.37 13.93
#